data_AF-I3PLF3-F1
#
_entry.id   AF-I3PLF3-F1
#
_cell.length_a   1.000
_cell.length_b   1.000
_cell.length_c   1.000
_cell.angle_alpha   90.00
_cell.angle_beta   90.00
_cell.angle_gamma   90.00
#
_symmetry.space_group_name_H-M   'P 1'
#
loop_
_entity.id
_entity.type
_entity.pdbx_description
1 polymer ?
#
loop_
_entity_poly.entity_id
_entity_poly.type
_entity_poly.pdbx_seq_one_letter_code
_entity_poly.pdbx_strand_id
1 'polypeptide(L)'
;EAEEEETVMICMTPEDLETARLQGRGMPSTTDNTNGADFDPAARLKPTLGKSAPHIWTHCEIHPSMILGICASIIPFPDHNQSPRNTYQSAMGK
;
A
#
# COMPACT_ATOMS: atom_id res chain seq x y z
N GLU A 1 -0.81 -19.90 -0.61
CA GLU A 1 -0.13 -20.43 0.61
C GLU A 1 1.07 -19.55 0.93
N ALA A 2 1.64 -19.56 2.15
CA ALA A 2 2.75 -18.65 2.48
C ALA A 2 4.01 -18.86 1.61
N GLU A 3 4.24 -20.08 1.13
CA GLU A 3 5.32 -20.40 0.20
C GLU A 3 5.09 -19.77 -1.20
N GLU A 4 3.84 -19.61 -1.61
CA GLU A 4 3.49 -18.98 -2.90
C GLU A 4 3.92 -17.51 -2.93
N GLU A 5 3.85 -16.82 -1.77
CA GLU A 5 4.25 -15.41 -1.59
C GLU A 5 5.74 -15.16 -1.92
N GLU A 6 6.58 -16.20 -1.90
CA GLU A 6 8.00 -16.08 -2.31
C GLU A 6 8.18 -15.97 -3.82
N THR A 7 7.18 -16.36 -4.61
CA THR A 7 7.26 -16.42 -6.09
C THR A 7 6.37 -15.41 -6.79
N VAL A 8 5.37 -14.85 -6.10
CA VAL A 8 4.45 -13.86 -6.65
C VAL A 8 4.91 -12.43 -6.38
N MET A 9 4.44 -11.51 -7.20
CA MET A 9 4.67 -10.07 -7.02
C MET A 9 3.33 -9.39 -6.81
N ILE A 10 3.13 -8.82 -5.62
CA ILE A 10 1.85 -8.25 -5.17
C ILE A 10 1.93 -6.72 -5.14
N CYS A 11 1.02 -6.03 -5.82
CA CYS A 11 0.85 -4.59 -5.65
C CYS A 11 -0.08 -4.26 -4.48
N MET A 12 0.15 -3.12 -3.82
CA MET A 12 -0.60 -2.70 -2.62
C MET A 12 -1.94 -2.05 -2.95
N THR A 13 -1.99 -1.30 -4.06
CA THR A 13 -3.19 -0.60 -4.52
C THR A 13 -3.43 -0.80 -6.01
N PRO A 14 -4.68 -0.75 -6.49
CA PRO A 14 -4.98 -0.81 -7.92
C PRO A 14 -4.30 0.30 -8.72
N GLU A 15 -4.05 1.47 -8.12
CA GLU A 15 -3.34 2.57 -8.78
C GLU A 15 -1.88 2.22 -9.11
N ASP A 16 -1.25 1.36 -8.31
CA ASP A 16 0.12 0.90 -8.57
C ASP A 16 0.18 0.03 -9.85
N LEU A 17 -0.89 -0.74 -10.11
CA LEU A 17 -1.02 -1.56 -11.33
C LEU A 17 -1.20 -0.68 -12.58
N GLU A 18 -2.03 0.36 -12.47
CA GLU A 18 -2.22 1.34 -13.55
C GLU A 18 -0.92 2.11 -13.83
N THR A 19 -0.18 2.48 -12.79
CA THR A 19 1.14 3.13 -12.91
C THR A 19 2.13 2.24 -13.65
N ALA A 20 2.22 0.95 -13.28
CA ALA A 20 3.09 -0.01 -13.97
C ALA A 20 2.67 -0.21 -15.44
N ARG A 21 1.36 -0.24 -15.72
CA ARG A 21 0.81 -0.35 -17.09
C ARG A 21 1.18 0.85 -17.96
N LEU A 22 1.11 2.07 -17.41
CA LEU A 22 1.49 3.30 -18.11
C LEU A 22 3.01 3.37 -18.34
N GLN A 23 3.79 3.00 -17.33
CA GLN A 23 5.25 2.92 -17.43
C GLN A 23 5.70 1.92 -18.51
N GLY A 24 5.05 0.74 -18.59
CA GLY A 24 5.30 -0.25 -19.64
C GLY A 24 4.97 0.25 -21.06
N ARG A 25 4.08 1.25 -21.17
CA ARG A 25 3.77 1.94 -22.44
C ARG A 25 4.70 3.13 -22.72
N GLY A 26 5.68 3.40 -21.86
CA GLY A 26 6.57 4.55 -21.97
C GLY A 26 5.89 5.90 -21.70
N MET A 27 4.71 5.90 -21.06
CA MET A 27 4.06 7.14 -20.62
C MET A 27 4.64 7.60 -19.28
N PRO A 28 4.81 8.92 -19.07
CA PRO A 28 5.26 9.44 -17.78
C PRO A 28 4.23 9.12 -16.70
N SER A 29 4.69 8.62 -15.55
CA SER A 29 3.83 8.41 -14.39
C SER A 29 3.37 9.76 -13.84
N THR A 30 2.07 9.92 -13.57
CA THR A 30 1.49 11.13 -12.99
C THR A 30 1.92 11.37 -11.53
N THR A 31 2.51 10.36 -10.89
CA THR A 31 2.94 10.37 -9.47
C THR A 31 4.05 11.38 -9.15
N ASP A 32 4.84 11.83 -10.12
CA ASP A 32 5.90 12.82 -9.90
C ASP A 32 5.42 14.29 -10.01
N ASN A 33 4.15 14.53 -10.30
CA ASN A 33 3.61 15.90 -10.37
C ASN A 33 3.25 16.42 -8.98
N THR A 34 4.27 16.85 -8.22
CA THR A 34 4.11 17.64 -6.98
C THR A 34 3.35 18.95 -7.16
N ASN A 35 3.07 19.35 -8.42
CA ASN A 35 2.34 20.56 -8.80
C ASN A 35 1.10 20.27 -9.70
N GLY A 36 0.61 19.03 -9.74
CA GLY A 36 -0.60 18.66 -10.49
C GLY A 36 -1.89 19.12 -9.79
N ALA A 37 -2.98 19.29 -10.54
CA ALA A 37 -4.28 19.66 -9.98
C ALA A 37 -4.84 18.65 -8.96
N ASP A 38 -4.35 17.40 -9.00
CA ASP A 38 -4.76 16.29 -8.12
C ASP A 38 -3.77 16.04 -6.95
N PHE A 39 -2.84 16.96 -6.68
CA PHE A 39 -1.87 16.81 -5.59
C PHE A 39 -2.54 17.08 -4.22
N ASP A 40 -2.58 16.06 -3.37
CA ASP A 40 -3.03 16.17 -1.98
C ASP A 40 -1.82 16.14 -1.02
N PRO A 41 -1.47 17.27 -0.37
CA PRO A 41 -0.36 17.34 0.59
C PRO A 41 -0.56 16.51 1.86
N ALA A 42 -1.82 16.19 2.22
CA ALA A 42 -2.14 15.43 3.42
C ALA A 42 -2.19 13.91 3.16
N ALA A 43 -2.11 13.49 1.91
CA ALA A 43 -2.12 12.08 1.55
C ALA A 43 -0.88 11.36 2.07
N ARG A 44 -1.04 10.05 2.35
CA ARG A 44 0.08 9.18 2.64
C ARG A 44 1.05 9.18 1.45
N LEU A 45 2.32 9.45 1.74
CA LEU A 45 3.39 9.33 0.75
C LEU A 45 3.48 7.88 0.25
N LYS A 46 3.21 7.67 -1.04
CA LYS A 46 3.44 6.39 -1.72
C LYS A 46 4.92 6.29 -2.10
N PRO A 47 5.55 5.10 -2.02
CA PRO A 47 6.95 4.93 -2.40
C PRO A 47 7.12 5.08 -3.92
N THR A 48 8.08 5.92 -4.34
CA THR A 48 8.46 6.05 -5.75
C THR A 48 9.40 4.91 -6.13
N LEU A 49 8.89 3.91 -6.86
CA LEU A 49 9.66 2.72 -7.22
C LEU A 49 10.74 2.99 -8.30
N GLY A 50 10.59 4.03 -9.12
CA GLY A 50 11.60 4.47 -10.09
C GLY A 50 12.12 3.33 -10.98
N LYS A 51 13.44 3.14 -11.00
CA LYS A 51 14.11 2.04 -11.74
C LYS A 51 14.01 0.68 -11.06
N SER A 52 13.56 0.64 -9.81
CA SER A 52 13.35 -0.59 -9.03
C SER A 52 11.92 -1.10 -9.12
N ALA A 53 11.05 -0.42 -9.89
CA ALA A 53 9.69 -0.86 -10.14
C ALA A 53 9.70 -2.21 -10.87
N PRO A 54 8.94 -3.21 -10.38
CA PRO A 54 8.81 -4.46 -11.11
C PRO A 54 8.06 -4.22 -12.42
N HIS A 55 8.48 -4.91 -13.47
CA HIS A 55 7.84 -4.81 -14.79
C HIS A 55 6.50 -5.54 -14.86
N ILE A 56 6.24 -6.45 -13.92
CA ILE A 56 5.06 -7.32 -13.90
C ILE A 56 4.59 -7.48 -12.45
N TRP A 57 3.29 -7.26 -12.24
CA TRP A 57 2.56 -7.64 -11.04
C TRP A 57 1.69 -8.85 -11.37
N THR A 58 1.65 -9.85 -10.50
CA THR A 58 0.81 -11.05 -10.71
C THR A 58 -0.49 -10.99 -9.92
N HIS A 59 -0.49 -10.27 -8.79
CA HIS A 59 -1.65 -10.13 -7.90
C HIS A 59 -1.76 -8.69 -7.38
N CYS A 60 -2.94 -8.35 -6.86
CA CYS A 60 -3.20 -7.12 -6.13
C CYS A 60 -3.78 -7.49 -4.76
N GLU A 61 -3.27 -6.85 -3.71
CA GLU A 61 -3.86 -6.93 -2.38
C GLU A 61 -5.31 -6.43 -2.43
N ILE A 62 -6.24 -7.09 -1.72
CA ILE A 62 -7.66 -6.71 -1.73
C ILE A 62 -7.83 -5.36 -1.01
N HIS A 63 -7.27 -5.26 0.19
CA HIS A 63 -7.19 -4.02 0.94
C HIS A 63 -6.15 -4.14 2.07
N PRO A 64 -5.21 -3.19 2.24
CA PRO A 64 -4.14 -3.30 3.24
C PRO A 64 -4.61 -3.50 4.69
N SER A 65 -5.82 -3.04 5.04
CA SER A 65 -6.39 -3.23 6.38
C SER A 65 -6.73 -4.69 6.73
N MET A 66 -6.80 -5.59 5.74
CA MET A 66 -7.11 -7.00 5.99
C MET A 66 -5.97 -7.75 6.69
N ILE A 67 -4.78 -7.15 6.80
CA ILE A 67 -3.66 -7.68 7.59
C ILE A 67 -3.93 -7.62 9.11
N LEU A 68 -4.91 -6.82 9.55
CA LEU A 68 -5.21 -6.62 10.97
C LEU A 68 -6.04 -7.79 11.53
N GLY A 69 -5.66 -8.27 12.71
CA GLY A 69 -6.49 -9.19 13.49
C GLY A 69 -7.75 -8.52 14.06
N ILE A 70 -8.71 -9.32 14.53
CA ILE A 70 -10.04 -8.86 15.00
C ILE A 70 -9.94 -7.75 16.07
N CYS A 71 -9.04 -7.89 17.04
CA CYS A 71 -8.91 -6.89 18.11
C CYS A 71 -8.18 -5.61 17.63
N ALA A 72 -7.33 -5.71 16.61
CA ALA A 72 -6.64 -4.55 16.03
C ALA A 72 -7.54 -3.80 15.03
N SER A 73 -8.45 -4.50 14.35
CA SER A 73 -9.34 -3.90 13.34
C SER A 73 -10.42 -2.98 13.92
N ILE A 74 -10.67 -3.04 15.23
CA ILE A 74 -11.60 -2.15 15.94
C ILE A 74 -10.93 -0.88 16.49
N ILE A 75 -9.60 -0.76 16.40
CA ILE A 75 -8.87 0.44 16.84
C ILE A 75 -9.09 1.55 15.81
N PRO A 76 -9.61 2.72 16.19
CA PRO A 76 -9.76 3.85 15.26
C PRO A 76 -8.39 4.33 14.74
N PHE A 77 -8.26 4.46 13.42
CA PHE A 77 -7.04 4.92 12.73
C PHE A 77 -5.77 4.18 13.20
N PRO A 78 -5.72 2.84 13.07
CA PRO A 78 -4.65 2.03 13.64
C PRO A 78 -3.28 2.34 13.02
N ASP A 79 -3.27 2.83 11.80
CA ASP A 79 -2.10 3.23 11.03
C ASP A 79 -1.58 4.65 11.35
N HIS A 80 -2.30 5.40 12.19
CA HIS A 80 -1.92 6.74 12.67
C HIS A 80 -1.45 6.72 14.13
N ASN A 81 -1.26 5.53 14.70
CA ASN A 81 -0.87 5.34 16.08
C ASN A 81 0.51 4.70 16.17
N GLN A 82 1.25 4.99 17.24
CA GLN A 82 2.53 4.32 17.47
C GLN A 82 2.30 2.82 17.70
N SER A 83 3.13 1.99 17.08
CA SER A 83 2.95 0.53 17.10
C SER A 83 2.79 -0.07 18.51
N PRO A 84 3.49 0.38 19.58
CA PRO A 84 3.27 -0.18 20.91
C PRO A 84 1.85 0.06 21.43
N ARG A 85 1.24 1.22 21.12
CA ARG A 85 -0.11 1.57 21.59
C ARG A 85 -1.17 0.68 20.95
N ASN A 86 -1.00 0.30 19.68
CA ASN A 86 -1.87 -0.66 19.03
C ASN A 86 -1.78 -2.05 19.68
N THR A 87 -0.57 -2.50 20.03
CA THR A 87 -0.36 -3.77 20.73
C THR A 87 -1.05 -3.77 22.09
N TYR A 88 -0.93 -2.70 22.87
CA TYR A 88 -1.60 -2.59 24.17
C TYR A 88 -3.13 -2.62 24.04
N GLN A 89 -3.72 -1.81 23.15
CA GLN A 89 -5.17 -1.79 22.98
C GLN A 89 -5.72 -3.13 22.49
N SER A 90 -5.02 -3.78 21.55
CA SER A 90 -5.39 -5.12 21.08
C SER A 90 -5.36 -6.16 22.21
N ALA A 91 -4.45 -6.00 23.18
CA ALA A 91 -4.34 -6.90 24.33
C ALA A 91 -5.38 -6.62 25.42
N MET A 92 -5.76 -5.35 25.61
CA MET A 92 -6.71 -4.89 26.63
C MET A 92 -8.18 -5.02 26.21
N GLY A 93 -8.47 -5.14 24.92
CA GLY A 93 -9.83 -5.30 24.39
C GLY A 93 -10.42 -6.70 24.53
N LYS A 94 -9.75 -7.60 25.27
CA LYS A 94 -10.19 -8.97 25.56
C LYS A 94 -10.93 -9.00 26.89
#